data_AF-A0AA39IU97-F1
#
_entry.id   AF-A0AA39IU97-F1
#
_cell.length_a   1.000
_cell.length_b   1.000
_cell.length_c   1.000
_cell.angle_alpha   90.00
_cell.angle_beta   90.00
_cell.angle_gamma   90.00
#
_symmetry.space_group_name_H-M   'P 1'
#
loop_
_entity.id
_entity.type
_entity.pdbx_description
1 polymer ?
#
loop_
_entity_poly.entity_id
_entity_poly.type
_entity_poly.pdbx_seq_one_letter_code
_entity_poly.pdbx_strand_id
1 'polypeptide(L)' 'TMITFDNYTSDYVSVPTGVLQGSPLSVILYLIYSSGLLEVSSMVLENKEKILGFIDDMAMIVICKMIEENLRKL' A
#
# COMPACT_ATOMS: atom_id res chain seq x y z
N THR A 1 6.70 -17.36 -14.04
CA THR A 1 7.85 -16.95 -13.21
C THR A 1 8.54 -18.19 -12.67
N MET A 2 9.81 -18.10 -12.26
CA MET A 2 10.48 -19.17 -11.54
C MET A 2 10.77 -18.70 -10.11
N ILE A 3 10.68 -19.61 -9.15
CA ILE A 3 10.99 -19.33 -7.75
C ILE A 3 12.38 -19.89 -7.47
N THR A 4 13.27 -19.05 -6.95
CA THR A 4 14.63 -19.46 -6.56
C THR A 4 14.79 -19.38 -5.06
N PHE A 5 15.16 -20.49 -4.43
CA PHE A 5 15.37 -20.62 -2.99
C PHE A 5 16.38 -21.74 -2.71
N ASP A 6 17.34 -21.53 -1.80
CA ASP A 6 18.34 -22.54 -1.38
C ASP A 6 19.02 -23.31 -2.54
N ASN A 7 19.52 -22.58 -3.55
CA ASN A 7 20.14 -23.13 -4.76
C ASN A 7 19.23 -24.04 -5.60
N TYR A 8 17.93 -24.06 -5.35
CA TYR A 8 16.92 -24.69 -6.17
C TYR A 8 16.16 -23.63 -6.95
N THR A 9 15.92 -23.89 -8.24
CA THR A 9 15.04 -23.09 -9.09
C THR A 9 13.89 -23.99 -9.53
N SER A 10 12.66 -23.54 -9.28
CA SER A 10 11.45 -24.27 -9.70
C SER A 10 11.29 -24.28 -11.22
N ASP A 11 10.45 -25.19 -11.70
CA ASP A 11 9.85 -25.06 -13.04
C ASP A 11 9.03 -23.76 -13.16
N TYR A 12 8.61 -23.43 -14.38
CA TYR A 12 7.80 -22.25 -14.65
C TYR A 12 6.44 -22.34 -13.92
N VAL A 13 6.17 -21.35 -13.08
CA VAL A 13 4.89 -21.16 -12.39
C VAL A 13 4.12 -20.01 -13.04
N SER A 14 2.89 -20.27 -13.48
CA SER A 14 1.99 -19.22 -13.96
C SER A 14 1.46 -18.40 -12.78
N VAL A 15 1.57 -17.07 -12.87
CA VAL A 15 1.08 -16.13 -11.85
C VAL A 15 0.06 -15.21 -12.53
N PRO A 16 -1.24 -15.55 -12.47
CA PRO A 16 -2.27 -14.81 -13.20
C PRO A 16 -2.64 -13.48 -12.53
N THR A 17 -2.21 -13.25 -11.29
CA THR A 17 -2.61 -12.10 -10.46
C THR A 17 -1.45 -11.54 -9.64
N GLY A 18 -1.53 -10.26 -9.34
CA GLY A 18 -0.51 -9.56 -8.56
C GLY A 18 0.73 -9.20 -9.39
N VAL A 19 1.73 -8.64 -8.71
CA VAL A 19 3.03 -8.29 -9.30
C VAL A 19 4.12 -9.17 -8.72
N LEU A 20 5.14 -9.46 -9.52
CA LEU A 20 6.24 -10.35 -9.10
C LEU A 20 7.11 -9.70 -8.03
N GLN A 21 7.36 -10.40 -6.93
CA GLN A 21 8.32 -9.93 -5.94
C GLN A 21 9.76 -10.09 -6.45
N GLY A 22 10.65 -9.18 -6.05
CA GLY A 22 12.06 -9.17 -6.45
C GLY A 22 12.38 -8.44 -7.76
N SER A 23 11.35 -8.00 -8.51
CA SER A 23 11.55 -7.11 -9.66
C SER A 23 11.49 -5.64 -9.23
N PRO A 24 12.48 -4.80 -9.57
CA PRO A 24 12.41 -3.36 -9.32
C PRO A 24 11.19 -2.70 -9.97
N LEU A 25 10.75 -3.20 -11.12
CA LEU A 25 9.57 -2.69 -11.82
C LEU A 25 8.29 -2.94 -11.02
N SER A 26 8.21 -4.06 -10.31
CA SER A 26 7.02 -4.42 -9.54
C SER A 26 6.77 -3.48 -8.37
N VAL A 27 7.82 -2.87 -7.79
CA VAL A 27 7.67 -1.82 -6.78
C VAL A 27 6.97 -0.59 -7.37
N ILE A 28 7.40 -0.15 -8.56
CA ILE A 28 6.80 1.01 -9.24
C ILE A 28 5.35 0.73 -9.62
N LEU A 29 5.07 -0.45 -10.19
CA LEU A 29 3.72 -0.85 -10.55
C LEU A 29 2.81 -0.94 -9.33
N TYR A 30 3.32 -1.43 -8.21
CA TYR A 30 2.56 -1.47 -6.96
C TYR A 30 2.25 -0.08 -6.43
N LEU A 31 3.19 0.87 -6.47
CA LEU A 31 2.96 2.27 -6.07
C LEU A 31 1.88 2.94 -6.92
N ILE A 32 1.84 2.68 -8.23
CA ILE A 32 0.80 3.20 -9.12
C ILE A 32 -0.55 2.55 -8.81
N TYR A 33 -0.58 1.25 -8.54
CA TYR A 33 -1.81 0.54 -8.17
C TYR A 33 -2.37 1.03 -6.83
N SER A 34 -1.51 1.23 -5.82
CA SER A 34 -1.93 1.62 -4.47
C SER A 34 -2.17 3.13 -4.32
N SER A 35 -1.73 3.98 -5.26
CA SER A 35 -1.89 5.44 -5.17
C SER A 35 -3.35 5.89 -5.07
N GLY A 36 -4.29 5.12 -5.65
CA GLY A 36 -5.72 5.39 -5.54
C GLY A 36 -6.21 5.42 -4.08
N LEU A 37 -5.56 4.71 -3.17
CA LEU A 37 -5.89 4.75 -1.73
C LEU A 37 -5.61 6.12 -1.13
N LEU A 38 -4.54 6.80 -1.58
CA LEU A 38 -4.22 8.16 -1.15
C LEU A 38 -5.27 9.15 -1.66
N GLU A 39 -5.70 8.99 -2.91
CA GLU A 39 -6.70 9.86 -3.53
C GLU A 39 -8.06 9.72 -2.85
N VAL A 40 -8.56 8.50 -2.66
CA VAL A 40 -9.85 8.26 -1.98
C VAL A 40 -9.83 8.84 -0.57
N SER A 41 -8.73 8.64 0.16
CA SER A 41 -8.61 9.17 1.51
C SER A 41 -8.59 10.70 1.50
N SER A 42 -7.89 11.33 0.56
CA SER A 42 -7.87 12.81 0.45
C SER A 42 -9.25 13.43 0.19
N MET A 43 -10.21 12.68 -0.35
CA MET A 43 -11.60 13.14 -0.53
C MET A 43 -12.41 13.12 0.77
N VAL A 44 -12.02 12.30 1.75
CA VAL A 44 -12.71 12.14 3.04
C VAL A 44 -12.08 13.02 4.12
N LEU A 45 -10.78 13.31 4.00
CA LEU A 45 -10.02 14.04 5.01
C LEU A 45 -10.35 15.54 5.02
N GLU A 46 -10.49 16.10 6.22
CA GLU A 46 -10.56 17.54 6.42
C GLU A 46 -9.15 18.17 6.46
N ASN A 47 -9.05 19.50 6.29
CA ASN A 47 -7.78 20.25 6.20
C ASN A 47 -6.72 20.01 7.30
N LYS A 48 -7.07 19.38 8.42
CA LYS A 48 -6.15 19.09 9.55
C LYS A 48 -5.64 17.66 9.59
N GLU A 49 -6.23 16.77 8.81
CA GLU A 49 -5.89 15.36 8.78
C GLU A 49 -4.88 15.09 7.66
N LYS A 50 -4.13 14.00 7.77
CA LYS A 50 -3.13 13.62 6.77
C LYS A 50 -3.22 12.14 6.48
N ILE A 51 -2.97 11.76 5.23
CA ILE A 51 -2.65 10.39 4.86
C ILE A 51 -1.20 10.31 4.39
N LEU A 52 -0.52 9.25 4.80
CA LEU A 52 0.84 8.90 4.40
C LEU A 52 0.82 7.48 3.84
N GLY A 53 1.60 7.25 2.79
CA GLY A 53 1.79 5.93 2.20
C GLY A 53 3.26 5.65 1.99
N PHE A 54 3.68 4.41 2.26
CA PHE A 54 5.02 3.92 2.02
C PHE A 54 4.97 2.47 1.54
N ILE A 55 5.16 2.27 0.23
CA ILE A 55 4.99 0.98 -0.45
C ILE A 55 3.62 0.38 -0.11
N ASP A 56 3.55 -0.58 0.82
CA ASP A 56 2.38 -1.32 1.27
C ASP A 56 1.77 -0.77 2.56
N ASP A 57 2.50 0.04 3.31
CA ASP A 57 2.00 0.69 4.52
C ASP A 57 1.24 1.97 4.19
N MET A 58 0.07 2.13 4.80
CA MET A 58 -0.73 3.35 4.74
C MET A 58 -1.09 3.78 6.16
N ALA A 59 -0.97 5.07 6.45
CA ALA A 59 -1.26 5.64 7.76
C ALA A 59 -2.13 6.89 7.61
N MET A 60 -3.25 6.91 8.33
CA MET A 60 -4.12 8.08 8.48
C MET A 60 -3.86 8.73 9.85
N ILE A 61 -3.61 10.04 9.84
CA ILE A 61 -3.31 10.84 11.03
C ILE A 61 -4.47 11.81 11.24
N VAL A 62 -5.11 11.69 12.41
CA VAL A 62 -6.21 12.55 12.84
C VAL A 62 -5.81 13.30 14.11
N ILE A 63 -6.08 14.61 14.14
CA ILE A 63 -5.77 15.48 15.28
C ILE A 63 -7.01 16.32 15.64
N CYS A 64 -7.64 15.98 16.76
CA CYS A 64 -8.76 16.69 17.37
C CYS A 64 -8.43 17.14 18.80
N LYS A 65 -9.36 17.85 19.45
CA LYS A 65 -9.16 18.34 20.83
C LYS A 65 -9.38 17.25 21.87
N MET A 66 -10.26 16.30 21.57
CA MET A 66 -10.57 15.17 22.45
C MET A 66 -10.31 13.83 21.75
N ILE A 67 -10.05 12.80 22.54
CA ILE A 67 -9.75 11.46 22.00
C ILE A 67 -10.99 10.84 21.34
N GLU A 68 -12.19 11.10 21.87
CA GLU A 68 -13.46 10.62 21.32
C GLU A 68 -13.71 11.18 19.92
N GLU A 69 -13.25 12.40 19.65
CA GLU A 69 -13.34 13.02 18.32
C GLU A 69 -12.40 12.33 17.33
N ASN A 70 -11.19 11.96 17.75
CA ASN A 70 -10.27 11.19 16.92
C ASN A 70 -10.85 9.80 16.58
N LEU A 71 -11.43 9.11 17.57
CA LEU A 71 -12.03 7.78 17.39
C LEU A 71 -13.25 7.78 16.47
N ARG A 72 -14.00 8.88 16.39
CA ARG A 72 -15.15 9.00 15.48
C ARG A 72 -14.77 9.20 14.01
N LYS A 73 -13.56 9.69 13.76
CA LYS A 73 -13.05 10.02 12.43
C LYS A 73 -12.20 8.90 11.81
N LEU A 74 -11.85 7.89 12.61
CA LEU A 74 -11.24 6.62 12.17
C LEU A 74 -12.32 5.57 11.94
#